data_AF-J9GCJ6-F1
#
_entry.id   AF-J9GCJ6-F1
#
_cell.length_a   1.000
_cell.length_b   1.000
_cell.length_c   1.000
_cell.angle_alpha   90.00
_cell.angle_beta   90.00
_cell.angle_gamma   90.00
#
_symmetry.space_group_name_H-M   'P 1'
#
loop_
_entity.id
_entity.type
_entity.pdbx_description
1 polymer ?
#
loop_
_entity_poly.entity_id
_entity_poly.type
_entity_poly.pdbx_seq_one_letter_code
_entity_poly.pdbx_strand_id
1 'polypeptide(L)'
;MLFPQKINGKYAMLSRPSDSGHTPFGDIYISYSPDMKYWGEHRHVMGPTPFPVSAWQCTKIGAGSVPFLTDEGWLMFYHGVITTCNGFRYSMGAAILDKNDPSKVLYRTQPYLLAPAALYELTGDVPNVVFPCAALHDGDRVAVYYGAADTVVGMAFGYISEIVEFTKKNSVL
;
A
#
# COMPACT_ATOMS: atom_id res chain seq x y z
N MET A 1 -3.56 -9.63 2.66
CA MET A 1 -4.64 -8.67 2.93
C MET A 1 -5.86 -9.00 2.08
N LEU A 2 -7.00 -9.29 2.70
CA LEU A 2 -8.24 -9.60 1.98
C LEU A 2 -8.93 -8.33 1.49
N PHE A 3 -9.65 -8.43 0.38
CA PHE A 3 -10.67 -7.45 0.02
C PHE A 3 -11.89 -7.61 0.93
N PRO A 4 -12.63 -6.52 1.22
CA PRO A 4 -13.76 -6.56 2.17
C PRO A 4 -15.00 -7.27 1.62
N GLN A 5 -15.00 -7.63 0.34
CA GLN A 5 -16.07 -8.38 -0.31
C GLN A 5 -15.51 -9.31 -1.38
N LYS A 6 -16.33 -10.28 -1.79
CA LYS A 6 -16.02 -11.16 -2.92
C LYS A 6 -15.98 -10.36 -4.22
N ILE A 7 -15.09 -10.75 -5.12
CA ILE A 7 -14.92 -10.17 -6.46
C ILE A 7 -15.24 -11.28 -7.46
N ASN A 8 -16.25 -11.04 -8.30
CA ASN A 8 -16.77 -12.04 -9.26
C ASN A 8 -17.08 -13.40 -8.59
N GLY A 9 -17.68 -13.36 -7.40
CA GLY A 9 -18.08 -14.54 -6.62
C GLY A 9 -16.96 -15.23 -5.84
N LYS A 10 -15.72 -14.75 -5.88
CA LYS A 10 -14.55 -15.34 -5.21
C LYS A 10 -14.01 -14.42 -4.11
N TYR A 11 -13.47 -14.98 -3.05
CA TYR A 11 -12.62 -14.22 -2.12
C TYR A 11 -11.37 -13.75 -2.87
N ALA A 12 -10.89 -12.55 -2.57
CA ALA A 12 -9.70 -11.97 -3.18
C ALA A 12 -8.72 -11.52 -2.10
N MET A 13 -7.43 -11.79 -2.30
CA MET A 13 -6.37 -11.47 -1.35
C MET A 13 -5.16 -10.89 -2.06
N LEU A 14 -4.72 -9.72 -1.60
CA LEU A 14 -3.41 -9.17 -1.90
C LEU A 14 -2.34 -9.88 -1.07
N SER A 15 -1.25 -10.26 -1.72
CA SER A 15 -0.09 -10.89 -1.11
C SER A 15 1.20 -10.27 -1.66
N ARG A 16 2.32 -10.66 -1.07
CA ARG A 16 3.64 -10.12 -1.40
C ARG A 16 4.68 -11.25 -1.32
N PRO A 17 5.01 -11.91 -2.43
CA PRO A 17 6.09 -12.89 -2.46
C PRO A 17 7.35 -12.30 -1.83
N SER A 18 7.97 -13.06 -0.93
CA SER A 18 9.08 -12.59 -0.09
C SER A 18 10.10 -13.73 0.09
N ASP A 19 11.27 -13.41 0.64
CA ASP A 19 12.26 -14.39 1.08
C ASP A 19 12.16 -14.66 2.58
N SER A 20 13.10 -15.45 3.12
CA SER A 20 13.18 -15.80 4.55
C SER A 20 13.93 -14.77 5.41
N GLY A 21 14.30 -13.61 4.86
CA GLY A 21 15.10 -12.59 5.54
C GLY A 21 14.53 -11.19 5.40
N HIS A 22 15.42 -10.19 5.41
CA HIS A 22 15.05 -8.81 5.11
C HIS A 22 14.93 -8.61 3.59
N THR A 23 13.79 -9.04 3.04
CA THR A 23 13.59 -9.15 1.59
C THR A 23 14.01 -7.87 0.85
N PRO A 24 14.94 -7.94 -0.13
CA PRO A 24 15.42 -6.79 -0.89
C PRO A 24 14.63 -6.57 -2.20
N PHE A 25 13.49 -7.24 -2.35
CA PHE A 25 12.54 -7.13 -3.46
C PHE A 25 11.12 -7.25 -2.93
N GLY A 26 10.12 -7.05 -3.78
CA GLY A 26 8.75 -7.35 -3.40
C GLY A 26 7.69 -6.66 -4.24
N ASP A 27 6.93 -7.46 -4.97
CA ASP A 27 5.80 -7.04 -5.78
C ASP A 27 4.49 -7.38 -5.07
N ILE A 28 3.44 -6.60 -5.34
CA ILE A 28 2.09 -6.92 -4.89
C ILE A 28 1.42 -7.82 -5.92
N TYR A 29 0.92 -8.95 -5.44
CA TYR A 29 0.10 -9.89 -6.21
C TYR A 29 -1.31 -9.94 -5.64
N ILE A 30 -2.27 -10.36 -6.46
CA ILE A 30 -3.61 -10.73 -6.03
C ILE A 30 -3.85 -12.20 -6.36
N SER A 31 -4.57 -12.89 -5.47
CA SER A 31 -5.00 -14.27 -5.64
C SER A 31 -6.47 -14.42 -5.27
N TYR A 32 -7.15 -15.39 -5.86
CA TYR A 32 -8.57 -15.64 -5.64
C TYR A 32 -8.81 -17.01 -5.04
N SER A 33 -9.88 -17.14 -4.27
CA SER A 33 -10.32 -18.40 -3.68
C SER A 33 -11.84 -18.53 -3.72
N PRO A 34 -12.39 -19.69 -4.10
CA PRO A 34 -13.83 -19.93 -3.99
C PRO A 34 -14.28 -20.16 -2.53
N ASP A 35 -13.37 -20.59 -1.64
CA ASP A 35 -13.71 -21.22 -0.37
C ASP A 35 -12.80 -20.85 0.82
N MET A 36 -11.90 -19.88 0.66
CA MET A 36 -10.86 -19.48 1.62
C MET A 36 -9.79 -20.55 1.92
N LYS A 37 -9.85 -21.73 1.28
CA LYS A 37 -8.91 -22.83 1.49
C LYS A 37 -7.94 -22.99 0.33
N TYR A 38 -8.45 -23.03 -0.91
CA TYR A 38 -7.63 -23.17 -2.10
C TYR A 38 -7.50 -21.83 -2.81
N TRP A 39 -6.27 -21.40 -3.05
CA TRP A 39 -5.95 -20.10 -3.65
C TRP A 39 -5.26 -20.28 -5.00
N GLY A 40 -5.67 -19.50 -5.99
CA GLY A 40 -5.17 -19.57 -7.37
C GLY A 40 -5.43 -18.28 -8.14
N GLU A 41 -5.38 -18.38 -9.47
CA GLU A 41 -5.62 -17.24 -10.38
C GLU A 41 -4.73 -16.03 -10.06
N HIS A 42 -3.47 -16.30 -9.73
CA HIS A 42 -2.51 -15.28 -9.33
C HIS A 42 -2.33 -14.26 -10.46
N ARG A 43 -2.40 -12.97 -10.12
CA ARG A 43 -2.08 -11.87 -11.02
C ARG A 43 -1.12 -10.93 -10.34
N HIS A 44 -0.10 -10.50 -11.06
CA HIS A 44 0.73 -9.39 -10.65
C HIS A 44 -0.12 -8.11 -10.69
N VAL A 45 -0.05 -7.30 -9.63
CA VAL A 45 -0.76 -6.02 -9.53
C VAL A 45 0.21 -4.89 -9.86
N MET A 46 1.29 -4.77 -9.09
CA MET A 46 2.36 -3.82 -9.33
C MET A 46 3.65 -4.24 -8.62
N GLY A 47 4.78 -3.77 -9.16
CA GLY A 47 6.10 -3.91 -8.57
C GLY A 47 6.72 -2.55 -8.19
N PRO A 48 7.93 -2.54 -7.61
CA PRO A 48 8.69 -1.33 -7.33
C PRO A 48 8.90 -0.47 -8.59
N THR A 49 8.92 0.85 -8.43
CA THR A 49 9.21 1.74 -9.56
C THR A 49 10.72 1.84 -9.80
N PRO A 50 11.17 2.22 -11.01
CA PRO A 50 12.55 2.64 -11.21
C PRO A 50 12.93 3.79 -10.25
N PHE A 51 14.14 3.76 -9.72
CA PHE A 51 14.67 4.80 -8.81
C PHE A 51 14.45 6.24 -9.30
N PRO A 52 14.72 6.61 -10.57
CA PRO A 52 14.55 7.99 -11.03
C PRO A 52 13.08 8.43 -11.13
N VAL A 53 12.13 7.49 -11.19
CA VAL A 53 10.70 7.80 -11.30
C VAL A 53 10.12 8.08 -9.91
N SER A 54 10.37 7.19 -8.96
CA SER A 54 9.86 7.33 -7.60
C SER A 54 10.68 6.51 -6.61
N ALA A 55 11.75 7.12 -6.09
CA ALA A 55 12.73 6.41 -5.28
C ALA A 55 12.16 5.82 -3.98
N TRP A 56 11.15 6.45 -3.35
CA TRP A 56 10.60 5.98 -2.07
C TRP A 56 9.99 4.57 -2.13
N GLN A 57 9.69 4.07 -3.32
CA GLN A 57 9.03 2.80 -3.59
C GLN A 57 9.81 1.95 -4.61
N CYS A 58 11.14 2.12 -4.69
CA CYS A 58 11.97 1.48 -5.70
C CYS A 58 12.65 0.16 -5.28
N THR A 59 12.67 -0.17 -3.97
CA THR A 59 13.24 -1.44 -3.48
C THR A 59 12.18 -2.53 -3.41
N LYS A 60 11.09 -2.27 -2.69
CA LYS A 60 9.95 -3.18 -2.52
C LYS A 60 8.70 -2.41 -2.15
N ILE A 61 7.55 -3.01 -2.40
CA ILE A 61 6.24 -2.49 -2.00
C ILE A 61 5.40 -3.58 -1.32
N GLY A 62 4.35 -3.17 -0.62
CA GLY A 62 3.39 -4.08 -0.02
C GLY A 62 2.10 -3.37 0.41
N ALA A 63 0.97 -4.05 0.23
CA ALA A 63 -0.33 -3.54 0.64
C ALA A 63 -0.38 -3.31 2.16
N GLY A 64 -0.90 -2.16 2.60
CA GLY A 64 -0.95 -1.74 4.00
C GLY A 64 -2.30 -1.93 4.70
N SER A 65 -3.31 -1.13 4.31
CA SER A 65 -4.70 -1.25 4.81
C SER A 65 -5.62 -2.00 3.84
N VAL A 66 -6.67 -2.64 4.36
CA VAL A 66 -7.76 -3.23 3.55
C VAL A 66 -8.23 -2.19 2.50
N PRO A 67 -8.27 -2.51 1.20
CA PRO A 67 -8.73 -1.57 0.20
C PRO A 67 -10.24 -1.35 0.37
N PHE A 68 -10.70 -0.12 0.18
CA PHE A 68 -12.12 0.19 0.20
C PHE A 68 -12.55 0.76 -1.15
N LEU A 69 -13.83 0.54 -1.47
CA LEU A 69 -14.37 0.86 -2.76
C LEU A 69 -14.76 2.34 -2.83
N THR A 70 -14.33 3.01 -3.88
CA THR A 70 -14.72 4.37 -4.26
C THR A 70 -15.37 4.35 -5.65
N ASP A 71 -15.91 5.48 -6.10
CA ASP A 71 -16.44 5.61 -7.47
C ASP A 71 -15.35 5.45 -8.54
N GLU A 72 -14.09 5.73 -8.19
CA GLU A 72 -12.93 5.65 -9.09
C GLU A 72 -12.26 4.27 -9.07
N GLY A 73 -12.66 3.38 -8.15
CA GLY A 73 -12.05 2.05 -7.98
C GLY A 73 -11.71 1.74 -6.52
N TRP A 74 -10.93 0.68 -6.31
CA TRP A 74 -10.44 0.30 -4.99
C TRP A 74 -9.27 1.20 -4.58
N LEU A 75 -9.47 2.04 -3.57
CA LEU A 75 -8.40 2.82 -2.97
C LEU A 75 -7.61 1.93 -1.99
N MET A 76 -6.31 1.84 -2.22
CA MET A 76 -5.39 1.05 -1.40
C MET A 76 -4.24 1.94 -0.92
N PHE A 77 -4.04 1.99 0.40
CA PHE A 77 -2.80 2.49 0.99
C PHE A 77 -1.76 1.37 1.02
N TYR A 78 -0.56 1.65 0.51
CA TYR A 78 0.53 0.70 0.45
C TYR A 78 1.83 1.35 0.93
N HIS A 79 2.73 0.54 1.47
CA HIS A 79 4.08 0.99 1.79
C HIS A 79 5.01 0.79 0.60
N GLY A 80 6.02 1.65 0.52
CA GLY A 80 7.15 1.56 -0.37
C GLY A 80 8.44 1.74 0.40
N VAL A 81 9.49 1.11 -0.10
CA VAL A 81 10.81 1.14 0.51
C VAL A 81 11.83 1.69 -0.46
N ILE A 82 12.70 2.55 0.08
CA ILE A 82 13.99 2.89 -0.52
C ILE A 82 15.12 2.30 0.34
N THR A 83 16.14 1.75 -0.33
CA THR A 83 17.40 1.35 0.31
C THR A 83 18.35 2.54 0.28
N THR A 84 18.75 3.02 1.46
CA THR A 84 19.80 4.02 1.64
C THR A 84 21.11 3.35 2.06
N CYS A 85 22.21 4.11 2.12
CA CYS A 85 23.48 3.59 2.65
C CYS A 85 23.39 3.11 4.11
N ASN A 86 22.41 3.59 4.88
CA ASN A 86 22.23 3.28 6.30
C ASN A 86 20.95 2.46 6.57
N GLY A 87 20.41 1.78 5.55
CA GLY A 87 19.26 0.88 5.70
C GLY A 87 18.01 1.35 4.96
N PHE A 88 16.88 0.70 5.28
CA PHE A 88 15.60 0.94 4.63
C PHE A 88 14.88 2.15 5.21
N ARG A 89 14.16 2.88 4.35
CA ARG A 89 13.17 3.87 4.77
C ARG A 89 11.82 3.51 4.18
N TYR A 90 10.81 3.36 5.04
CA TYR A 90 9.45 2.99 4.67
C TYR A 90 8.56 4.23 4.63
N SER A 91 7.88 4.45 3.52
CA SER A 91 6.89 5.53 3.34
C SER A 91 5.58 4.95 2.82
N MET A 92 4.49 5.70 2.95
CA MET A 92 3.15 5.33 2.50
C MET A 92 2.75 6.11 1.26
N GLY A 93 2.13 5.45 0.28
CA GLY A 93 1.42 6.08 -0.84
C GLY A 93 0.04 5.47 -1.05
N ALA A 94 -0.59 5.82 -2.17
CA ALA A 94 -1.90 5.32 -2.55
C ALA A 94 -1.97 4.86 -4.01
N ALA A 95 -2.77 3.84 -4.26
CA ALA A 95 -3.09 3.37 -5.60
C ALA A 95 -4.59 3.14 -5.72
N ILE A 96 -5.13 3.37 -6.91
CA ILE A 96 -6.51 3.08 -7.27
C ILE A 96 -6.50 1.89 -8.22
N LEU A 97 -7.16 0.80 -7.83
CA LEU A 97 -7.27 -0.43 -8.63
C LEU A 97 -8.65 -0.51 -9.27
N ASP A 98 -8.76 -1.15 -10.43
CA ASP A 98 -10.04 -1.33 -11.11
C ASP A 98 -11.07 -2.07 -10.24
N LYS A 99 -12.31 -1.59 -10.25
CA LYS A 99 -13.41 -2.08 -9.43
C LYS A 99 -13.72 -3.56 -9.65
N ASN A 100 -13.65 -4.03 -10.89
CA ASN A 100 -14.06 -5.36 -11.33
C ASN A 100 -12.87 -6.32 -11.48
N ASP A 101 -11.69 -5.78 -11.80
CA ASP A 101 -10.43 -6.50 -11.93
C ASP A 101 -9.30 -5.77 -11.19
N PRO A 102 -9.18 -5.93 -9.86
CA PRO A 102 -8.18 -5.21 -9.07
C PRO A 102 -6.74 -5.60 -9.34
N SER A 103 -6.48 -6.54 -10.27
CA SER A 103 -5.13 -6.75 -10.80
C SER A 103 -4.66 -5.58 -11.67
N LYS A 104 -5.58 -4.76 -12.17
CA LYS A 104 -5.30 -3.56 -12.95
C LYS A 104 -5.18 -2.34 -12.04
N VAL A 105 -4.00 -1.73 -12.04
CA VAL A 105 -3.77 -0.44 -11.39
C VAL A 105 -4.19 0.66 -12.36
N LEU A 106 -5.14 1.50 -11.94
CA LEU A 106 -5.61 2.65 -12.72
C LEU A 106 -4.73 3.87 -12.47
N TYR A 107 -4.38 4.12 -11.21
CA TYR A 107 -3.57 5.26 -10.79
C TYR A 107 -2.67 4.87 -9.61
N ARG A 108 -1.48 5.47 -9.53
CA ARG A 108 -0.52 5.20 -8.45
C ARG A 108 0.32 6.42 -8.14
N THR A 109 0.34 6.86 -6.89
CA THR A 109 1.08 8.06 -6.48
C THR A 109 2.59 7.96 -6.78
N GLN A 110 3.12 8.94 -7.49
CA GLN A 110 4.54 9.20 -7.69
C GLN A 110 5.20 9.74 -6.42
N PRO A 111 4.70 10.80 -5.76
CA PRO A 111 5.08 11.15 -4.39
C PRO A 111 4.49 10.17 -3.37
N TYR A 112 5.07 10.12 -2.17
CA TYR A 112 4.43 9.51 -1.00
C TYR A 112 3.32 10.43 -0.46
N LEU A 113 2.34 9.85 0.23
CA LEU A 113 1.39 10.58 1.07
C LEU A 113 2.00 10.92 2.43
N LEU A 114 2.76 9.99 3.01
CA LEU A 114 3.41 10.18 4.31
C LEU A 114 4.77 9.48 4.32
N ALA A 115 5.78 10.15 4.85
CA ALA A 115 7.12 9.61 5.05
C ALA A 115 7.61 9.98 6.45
N PRO A 116 8.53 9.19 7.06
CA PRO A 116 9.06 9.46 8.38
C PRO A 116 9.62 10.87 8.48
N ALA A 117 9.13 11.64 9.45
CA ALA A 117 9.51 13.03 9.71
C ALA A 117 9.45 13.36 11.20
N ALA A 118 8.48 12.83 11.95
CA ALA A 118 8.39 13.04 13.39
C ALA A 118 9.40 12.17 14.15
N LEU A 119 9.80 12.58 15.35
CA LEU A 119 10.80 11.86 16.14
C LEU A 119 10.40 10.40 16.40
N TYR A 120 9.12 10.14 16.66
CA TYR A 120 8.58 8.79 16.88
C TYR A 120 8.54 7.91 15.61
N GLU A 121 8.80 8.48 14.42
CA GLU A 121 8.94 7.76 13.14
C GLU A 121 10.42 7.60 12.74
N LEU A 122 11.26 8.55 13.16
CA LEU A 122 12.69 8.59 12.89
C LEU A 122 13.52 7.81 13.90
N THR A 123 12.99 7.52 15.09
CA THR A 123 13.72 6.87 16.18
C THR A 123 12.84 5.83 16.87
N GLY A 124 13.42 4.65 17.10
CA GLY A 124 12.74 3.49 17.68
C GLY A 124 13.53 2.22 17.41
N ASP A 125 12.89 1.07 17.61
CA ASP A 125 13.47 -0.25 17.36
C ASP A 125 13.91 -0.42 15.89
N VAL A 126 13.16 0.16 14.94
CA VAL A 126 13.55 0.26 13.53
C VAL A 126 13.35 1.71 13.05
N PRO A 127 14.41 2.53 13.01
CA PRO A 127 14.33 3.92 12.55
C PRO A 127 13.77 4.08 11.13
N ASN A 128 13.15 5.23 10.84
CA ASN A 128 12.67 5.63 9.51
C ASN A 128 11.55 4.76 8.94
N VAL A 129 10.55 4.45 9.77
CA VAL A 129 9.39 3.64 9.36
C VAL A 129 8.08 4.39 9.55
N VAL A 130 7.31 4.50 8.47
CA VAL A 130 5.85 4.72 8.46
C VAL A 130 5.23 3.54 7.71
N PHE A 131 4.51 2.68 8.44
CA PHE A 131 3.96 1.44 7.89
C PHE A 131 2.43 1.40 8.05
N PRO A 132 1.63 1.69 7.01
CA PRO A 132 0.17 1.66 7.11
C PRO A 132 -0.36 0.25 7.35
N CYS A 133 -1.26 0.10 8.32
CA CYS A 133 -1.82 -1.20 8.74
C CYS A 133 -3.34 -1.27 8.60
N ALA A 134 -4.04 -0.16 8.86
CA ALA A 134 -5.50 -0.12 8.83
C ALA A 134 -5.99 1.25 8.44
N ALA A 135 -7.18 1.31 7.83
CA ALA A 135 -7.87 2.56 7.55
C ALA A 135 -9.34 2.42 7.98
N LEU A 136 -9.85 3.44 8.65
CA LEU A 136 -11.27 3.61 8.93
C LEU A 136 -11.75 4.81 8.15
N HIS A 137 -12.93 4.71 7.55
CA HIS A 137 -13.52 5.84 6.83
C HIS A 137 -14.99 6.04 7.20
N ASP A 138 -15.42 7.29 7.17
CA ASP A 138 -16.80 7.70 7.41
C ASP A 138 -17.13 8.91 6.51
N GLY A 139 -18.03 8.67 5.55
CA GLY A 139 -18.23 9.59 4.43
C GLY A 139 -16.92 9.81 3.68
N ASP A 140 -16.55 11.08 3.52
CA ASP A 140 -15.31 11.48 2.85
C ASP A 140 -14.08 11.49 3.78
N ARG A 141 -14.24 11.27 5.08
CA ARG A 141 -13.11 11.31 6.03
C ARG A 141 -12.46 9.94 6.12
N VAL A 142 -11.13 9.92 6.19
CA VAL A 142 -10.36 8.69 6.44
C VAL A 142 -9.33 8.92 7.55
N ALA A 143 -9.21 7.92 8.42
CA ALA A 143 -8.15 7.80 9.43
C ALA A 143 -7.31 6.56 9.11
N VAL A 144 -6.02 6.75 8.86
CA VAL A 144 -5.06 5.68 8.55
C VAL A 144 -4.16 5.45 9.76
N TYR A 145 -4.21 4.24 10.31
CA TYR A 145 -3.34 3.77 11.37
C TYR A 145 -2.05 3.21 10.77
N TYR A 146 -0.91 3.62 11.31
CA TYR A 146 0.40 3.17 10.86
C TYR A 146 1.32 2.84 12.04
N GLY A 147 2.18 1.85 11.86
CA GLY A 147 3.33 1.64 12.75
C GLY A 147 4.38 2.71 12.49
N ALA A 148 4.93 3.29 13.54
CA ALA A 148 5.99 4.27 13.50
C ALA A 148 7.26 3.74 14.18
N ALA A 149 8.35 3.75 13.43
CA ALA A 149 9.66 3.21 13.82
C ALA A 149 9.64 1.77 14.40
N ASP A 150 8.67 0.93 13.99
CA ASP A 150 8.33 -0.37 14.59
C ASP A 150 8.18 -0.34 16.13
N THR A 151 7.80 0.81 16.69
CA THR A 151 7.81 1.06 18.14
C THR A 151 6.45 1.49 18.67
N VAL A 152 5.77 2.41 17.98
CA VAL A 152 4.48 2.96 18.41
C VAL A 152 3.45 2.95 17.28
N VAL A 153 2.19 3.17 17.63
CA VAL A 153 1.10 3.34 16.65
C VAL A 153 0.81 4.82 16.47
N GLY A 154 0.87 5.29 15.22
CA GLY A 154 0.45 6.61 14.80
C GLY A 154 -0.88 6.58 14.03
N MET A 155 -1.47 7.76 13.86
CA MET A 155 -2.67 7.95 13.05
C MET A 155 -2.51 9.20 12.17
N ALA A 156 -2.91 9.09 10.91
CA ALA A 156 -2.98 10.19 9.96
C ALA A 156 -4.43 10.36 9.48
N PHE A 157 -4.82 11.59 9.15
CA PHE A 157 -6.16 11.92 8.69
C PHE A 157 -6.11 12.51 7.28
N GLY A 158 -7.19 12.36 6.53
CA GLY A 158 -7.37 13.01 5.25
C GLY A 158 -8.80 12.91 4.75
N TYR A 159 -9.03 13.47 3.56
CA TYR A 159 -10.27 13.31 2.81
C TYR A 159 -10.05 12.36 1.63
N ILE A 160 -10.97 11.43 1.41
CA ILE A 160 -10.89 10.42 0.34
C ILE A 160 -10.87 11.12 -1.01
N SER A 161 -11.72 12.12 -1.22
CA SER A 161 -11.79 12.94 -2.42
C SER A 161 -10.44 13.57 -2.78
N GLU A 162 -9.77 14.20 -1.81
CA GLU A 162 -8.45 14.80 -1.98
C GLU A 162 -7.37 13.76 -2.27
N ILE A 163 -7.38 12.63 -1.57
CA ILE A 163 -6.41 11.53 -1.79
C ILE A 163 -6.58 10.92 -3.19
N VAL A 164 -7.82 10.74 -3.63
CA VAL A 164 -8.15 10.24 -4.97
C VAL A 164 -7.66 11.23 -6.04
N GLU A 165 -7.98 12.51 -5.89
CA GLU A 165 -7.53 13.56 -6.82
C GLU A 165 -6.00 13.62 -6.87
N PHE A 166 -5.34 13.61 -5.71
CA PHE A 166 -3.88 13.60 -5.61
C PHE A 166 -3.28 12.37 -6.30
N THR A 167 -3.88 11.20 -6.13
CA THR A 167 -3.43 9.95 -6.76
C THR A 167 -3.55 10.00 -8.28
N LYS A 168 -4.63 10.57 -8.82
CA LYS A 168 -4.84 10.75 -10.26
C LYS A 168 -3.87 11.77 -10.84
N LYS A 169 -3.72 12.93 -10.20
CA LYS A 169 -2.87 14.04 -10.67
C LYS A 169 -1.38 13.71 -10.66
N ASN A 170 -0.95 12.88 -9.71
CA ASN A 170 0.46 12.52 -9.54
C ASN A 170 0.70 11.04 -9.86
N SER A 171 0.01 10.50 -10.87
CA SER A 171 0.19 9.09 -11.26
C SER A 171 1.55 8.84 -11.91
N VAL A 172 2.20 7.71 -11.59
CA VAL A 172 3.40 7.20 -12.32
C VAL A 172 3.05 6.34 -13.54
N LEU A 173 1.76 6.06 -13.74
CA LEU A 173 1.23 5.27 -14.85
C LEU A 173 0.85 6.16 -16.03
#